data_AF-A0A450T8F3-F1
#
_entry.id   AF-A0A450T8F3-F1
#
_cell.length_a   1.000
_cell.length_b   1.000
_cell.length_c   1.000
_cell.angle_alpha   90.00
_cell.angle_beta   90.00
_cell.angle_gamma   90.00
#
_symmetry.space_group_name_H-M   'P 1'
#
loop_
_entity.id
_entity.type
_entity.pdbx_description
1 polymer ?
#
loop_
_entity_poly.entity_id
_entity_poly.type
_entity_poly.pdbx_seq_one_letter_code
_entity_poly.pdbx_strand_id
1 'polypeptide(L)'
;MSQNTDIPFWRAESFAFCEESAGAPNREDPSDPATDPPGAAGTGLAMYQRGSELIVTALPAAGHPEGPQPKMAPVTQNDSPRVAPGSLLTTILFPDGPLEIGKADHGKTQIHPVRNTGAGKAGKGRGKEPASIPTDTSGGDVTEIRIGAPGHQGKCPIPTGRGFFVRTHRERHTFGRITKPGWAHAIGRDHFGLWATIALAAEFGTQNAGSNETVVQRLRWIPPGQFFMGSPDSERIGFPRYEQDKWCVRESPRHRVVLTRGYWLFDTPCTQALWQAVMGENPSRFQSPDRPVESVTWNEVGLFLEKINRLIPGLNPTLPSEAQWEYACRAGTRTATYAGSLKLSGSNNAQVLDAIAWYGGNSGLEFELPDACDSTDWREKQYDHKRAGTHPVARKRPNPWGLYDMLGNVWEWCRDGLREYGGETAFDPRGPEALGEERVVRGGSWYYFARYARAAFRLRYRSGVRFDRLGFRCVIP
;
A
#
# COMPACT_ATOMS: atom_id res chain seq x y z
N MET A 1 -16.81 -1.43 39.85
CA MET A 1 -16.31 -0.28 39.06
C MET A 1 -15.65 -0.82 37.80
N SER A 2 -16.41 -0.97 36.72
CA SER A 2 -15.88 -1.41 35.42
C SER A 2 -15.39 -0.18 34.68
N GLN A 3 -14.08 0.09 34.69
CA GLN A 3 -13.51 1.10 33.83
C GLN A 3 -13.65 0.61 32.38
N ASN A 4 -14.56 1.25 31.64
CA ASN A 4 -14.72 1.07 30.21
C ASN A 4 -13.47 1.65 29.53
N THR A 5 -12.40 0.87 29.41
CA THR A 5 -11.17 1.27 28.73
C THR A 5 -11.29 1.05 27.23
N ASP A 6 -12.18 1.79 26.57
CA ASP A 6 -12.06 2.04 25.13
C ASP A 6 -10.87 2.99 24.94
N ILE A 7 -9.65 2.43 25.02
CA ILE A 7 -8.45 3.15 24.61
C ILE A 7 -8.65 3.47 23.13
N PRO A 8 -8.74 4.75 22.76
CA PRO A 8 -8.98 5.08 21.38
C PRO A 8 -7.76 4.74 20.52
N PHE A 9 -8.02 4.40 19.27
CA PHE A 9 -6.98 4.25 18.29
C PHE A 9 -6.59 5.65 17.77
N TRP A 10 -5.29 5.90 17.58
CA TRP A 10 -4.80 7.12 16.93
C TRP A 10 -4.37 6.83 15.50
N ARG A 11 -4.87 7.54 14.51
CA ARG A 11 -4.44 7.35 13.12
C ARG A 11 -3.87 8.64 12.56
N ALA A 12 -2.83 8.54 11.74
CA ALA A 12 -2.39 9.67 10.93
C ALA A 12 -3.49 10.02 9.93
N GLU A 13 -4.03 11.24 10.00
CA GLU A 13 -5.14 11.71 9.16
C GLU A 13 -4.65 12.53 7.98
N SER A 14 -3.61 13.33 8.19
CA SER A 14 -3.04 14.17 7.15
C SER A 14 -1.52 14.19 7.17
N PHE A 15 -0.95 14.38 5.99
CA PHE A 15 0.47 14.65 5.76
C PHE A 15 0.64 16.01 5.08
N ALA A 16 1.61 16.80 5.54
CA ALA A 16 2.02 18.05 4.91
C ALA A 16 3.54 18.21 4.95
N PHE A 17 4.11 18.88 3.95
CA PHE A 17 5.49 19.35 4.01
C PHE A 17 5.60 20.58 4.91
N CYS A 18 6.73 20.69 5.60
CA CYS A 18 7.21 21.96 6.10
C CYS A 18 8.14 22.55 5.01
N GLU A 19 7.86 23.75 4.51
CA GLU A 19 8.65 24.36 3.42
C GLU A 19 10.15 24.39 3.73
N GLU A 20 10.96 24.16 2.69
CA GLU A 20 12.39 24.44 2.69
C GLU A 20 12.62 25.92 3.01
N SER A 21 13.46 26.22 3.99
CA SER A 21 14.28 27.42 3.91
C SER A 21 15.02 27.35 2.58
N ALA A 22 14.67 28.20 1.62
CA ALA A 22 15.28 28.32 0.31
C ALA A 22 16.81 28.14 0.39
N GLY A 23 17.34 27.00 -0.05
CA GLY A 23 18.78 26.78 -0.03
C GLY A 23 19.34 25.35 0.06
N ALA A 24 18.53 24.28 0.01
CA ALA A 24 19.08 22.92 -0.07
C ALA A 24 19.29 22.50 -1.54
N PRO A 25 20.47 21.96 -1.92
CA PRO A 25 20.72 21.56 -3.30
C PRO A 25 19.85 20.35 -3.66
N ASN A 26 19.25 20.44 -4.85
CA ASN A 26 18.49 19.40 -5.55
C ASN A 26 19.42 18.22 -5.94
N ARG A 27 20.01 17.54 -4.95
CA ARG A 27 20.99 16.45 -5.11
C ARG A 27 20.43 15.13 -4.56
N GLU A 28 19.31 14.69 -5.12
CA GLU A 28 19.09 13.25 -5.27
C GLU A 28 18.88 13.04 -6.76
N ASP A 29 19.94 12.65 -7.47
CA ASP A 29 19.84 12.31 -8.89
C ASP A 29 18.86 11.13 -9.03
N PRO A 30 17.71 11.31 -9.72
CA PRO A 30 16.72 10.25 -9.88
C PRO A 30 17.26 9.02 -10.65
N SER A 31 18.41 9.18 -11.34
CA SER A 31 19.07 8.16 -12.15
C SER A 31 20.13 7.33 -11.40
N ASP A 32 20.55 7.75 -10.19
CA ASP A 32 21.61 7.05 -9.45
C ASP A 32 21.07 5.73 -8.87
N PRO A 33 21.77 4.59 -9.07
CA PRO A 33 21.47 3.40 -8.33
C PRO A 33 21.68 3.71 -6.85
N ALA A 34 21.05 2.95 -5.96
CA ALA A 34 21.36 3.02 -4.55
C ALA A 34 22.83 2.64 -4.31
N THR A 35 23.76 3.58 -4.48
CA THR A 35 24.86 3.74 -3.54
C THR A 35 24.31 4.68 -2.50
N ASP A 36 23.94 4.13 -1.34
CA ASP A 36 23.74 4.94 -0.15
C ASP A 36 24.96 5.88 -0.06
N PRO A 37 24.77 7.22 -0.02
CA PRO A 37 25.88 8.11 0.20
C PRO A 37 26.58 7.65 1.49
N PRO A 38 27.90 7.45 1.51
CA PRO A 38 28.61 7.08 2.72
C PRO A 38 28.50 8.28 3.68
N GLY A 39 27.49 8.25 4.55
CA GLY A 39 27.22 9.31 5.53
C GLY A 39 25.76 9.70 5.77
N ALA A 40 24.77 9.26 4.98
CA ALA A 40 23.35 9.55 5.25
C ALA A 40 22.52 8.26 5.33
N ALA A 41 22.87 7.39 6.27
CA ALA A 41 22.00 6.31 6.73
C ALA A 41 20.83 6.93 7.53
N GLY A 42 19.86 7.49 6.83
CA GLY A 42 18.63 7.98 7.44
C GLY A 42 17.80 6.79 7.93
N THR A 43 18.09 6.27 9.11
CA THR A 43 17.25 5.31 9.81
C THR A 43 15.87 5.95 10.00
N GLY A 44 14.84 5.44 9.32
CA GLY A 44 13.47 5.89 9.58
C GLY A 44 13.11 5.73 11.05
N LEU A 45 12.12 6.47 11.54
CA LEU A 45 11.60 6.32 12.91
C LEU A 45 10.27 5.58 12.86
N ALA A 46 10.11 4.58 13.70
CA ALA A 46 8.80 3.98 13.96
C ALA A 46 8.21 4.56 15.25
N MET A 47 6.94 4.92 15.19
CA MET A 47 6.18 5.41 16.33
C MET A 47 5.17 4.35 16.78
N TYR A 48 5.20 3.99 18.06
CA TYR A 48 4.30 3.01 18.66
C TYR A 48 3.50 3.64 19.80
N GLN A 49 2.29 3.13 20.01
CA GLN A 49 1.50 3.45 21.19
C GLN A 49 1.62 2.34 22.23
N ARG A 50 1.87 2.73 23.49
CA ARG A 50 1.76 1.87 24.66
C ARG A 50 1.01 2.63 25.76
N GLY A 51 -0.26 2.28 25.97
CA GLY A 51 -1.13 3.03 26.88
C GLY A 51 -1.29 4.48 26.42
N SER A 52 -0.92 5.43 27.29
CA SER A 52 -0.89 6.87 27.01
C SER A 52 0.49 7.39 26.59
N GLU A 53 1.46 6.51 26.31
CA GLU A 53 2.81 6.89 25.89
C GLU A 53 3.04 6.60 24.40
N LEU A 54 3.71 7.53 23.71
CA LEU A 54 4.36 7.33 22.42
C LEU A 54 5.77 6.84 22.65
N ILE A 55 6.12 5.76 21.97
CA ILE A 55 7.47 5.22 21.89
C ILE A 55 7.97 5.45 20.47
N VAL A 56 9.04 6.22 20.32
CA VAL A 56 9.69 6.50 19.05
C VAL A 56 11.03 5.76 19.02
N THR A 57 11.20 4.87 18.04
CA THR A 57 12.40 4.04 17.90
C THR A 57 13.01 4.22 16.53
N ALA A 58 14.34 4.25 16.44
CA ALA A 58 15.02 4.12 15.16
C ALA A 58 14.72 2.74 14.53
N LEU A 59 14.41 2.73 13.24
CA LEU A 59 14.31 1.52 12.45
C LEU A 59 15.73 1.07 12.06
N PRO A 60 16.03 -0.24 12.12
CA PRO A 60 17.28 -0.72 11.57
C PRO A 60 17.36 -0.34 10.09
N ALA A 61 18.54 0.08 9.63
CA ALA A 61 18.82 0.19 8.20
C ALA A 61 18.49 -1.17 7.56
N ALA A 62 17.80 -1.18 6.41
CA ALA A 62 17.42 -2.41 5.73
C ALA A 62 18.69 -3.14 5.24
N GLY A 63 19.26 -3.98 6.11
CA GLY A 63 20.48 -4.75 5.85
C GLY A 63 20.16 -6.08 5.17
N HIS A 64 20.92 -6.36 4.11
CA HIS A 64 21.02 -7.64 3.42
C HIS A 64 21.07 -8.85 4.39
N PRO A 65 20.36 -9.97 4.10
CA PRO A 65 20.64 -11.21 4.79
C PRO A 65 21.91 -11.84 4.17
N GLU A 66 23.09 -11.55 4.73
CA GLU A 66 24.29 -12.36 4.49
C GLU A 66 24.39 -13.46 5.55
N GLY A 67 24.31 -14.72 5.11
CA GLY A 67 24.54 -15.91 5.94
C GLY A 67 23.79 -17.15 5.41
N PRO A 68 24.40 -18.35 5.41
CA PRO A 68 23.88 -19.52 4.70
C PRO A 68 22.57 -20.04 5.34
N GLN A 69 21.55 -20.27 4.51
CA GLN A 69 20.27 -20.81 4.95
C GLN A 69 20.42 -22.25 5.47
N PRO A 70 19.98 -22.57 6.70
CA PRO A 70 19.84 -23.96 7.13
C PRO A 70 18.65 -24.61 6.41
N LYS A 71 18.78 -25.92 6.15
CA LYS A 71 17.79 -26.76 5.45
C LYS A 71 16.39 -26.62 6.07
N MET A 72 15.40 -26.49 5.20
CA MET A 72 13.98 -26.32 5.52
C MET A 72 13.46 -27.42 6.46
N ALA A 73 13.02 -27.00 7.64
CA ALA A 73 12.02 -27.67 8.48
C ALA A 73 10.74 -26.81 8.44
N PRO A 74 9.55 -27.37 8.74
CA PRO A 74 8.29 -26.66 8.59
C PRO A 74 8.27 -25.42 9.49
N VAL A 75 8.10 -24.25 8.87
CA VAL A 75 8.12 -22.95 9.55
C VAL A 75 6.85 -22.81 10.38
N THR A 76 6.97 -22.99 11.69
CA THR A 76 6.00 -22.49 12.67
C THR A 76 6.08 -20.96 12.73
N GLN A 77 4.93 -20.30 12.86
CA GLN A 77 4.79 -18.86 13.14
C GLN A 77 5.82 -18.36 14.17
N ASN A 78 6.83 -17.61 13.71
CA ASN A 78 7.52 -16.53 14.42
C ASN A 78 8.90 -16.34 13.81
N ASP A 79 9.00 -15.48 12.81
CA ASP A 79 10.23 -14.73 12.53
C ASP A 79 9.85 -13.44 11.77
N SER A 80 9.15 -12.56 12.49
CA SER A 80 9.07 -11.14 12.14
C SER A 80 10.29 -10.43 12.73
N PRO A 81 10.89 -9.45 12.03
CA PRO A 81 11.98 -8.65 12.60
C PRO A 81 11.50 -8.05 13.93
N ARG A 82 12.28 -8.23 15.01
CA ARG A 82 11.97 -7.87 16.40
C ARG A 82 11.18 -6.56 16.51
N VAL A 83 9.86 -6.65 16.49
CA VAL A 83 8.95 -5.49 16.58
C VAL A 83 9.00 -4.99 18.01
N ALA A 84 9.17 -3.68 18.21
CA ALA A 84 9.12 -3.07 19.53
C ALA A 84 7.78 -3.40 20.22
N PRO A 85 7.72 -3.59 21.55
CA PRO A 85 6.46 -3.83 22.24
C PRO A 85 5.52 -2.63 22.09
N GLY A 86 4.48 -2.76 21.27
CA GLY A 86 3.51 -1.70 21.01
C GLY A 86 2.91 -1.81 19.62
N SER A 87 1.83 -1.07 19.38
CA SER A 87 1.13 -1.08 18.10
C SER A 87 1.62 0.07 17.21
N LEU A 88 2.05 -0.22 15.98
CA LEU A 88 2.61 0.79 15.05
C LEU A 88 1.55 1.86 14.72
N LEU A 89 1.91 3.13 14.92
CA LEU A 89 1.11 4.31 14.59
C LEU A 89 1.47 4.89 13.23
N THR A 90 2.77 5.08 12.99
CA THR A 90 3.32 5.55 11.72
C THR A 90 4.80 5.25 11.64
N THR A 91 5.34 5.36 10.44
CA THR A 91 6.78 5.45 10.19
C THR A 91 7.09 6.83 9.63
N ILE A 92 8.03 7.54 10.24
CA ILE A 92 8.56 8.82 9.74
C ILE A 92 9.86 8.51 9.02
N LEU A 93 9.92 8.85 7.74
CA LEU A 93 11.14 8.69 6.95
C LEU A 93 11.93 10.00 6.97
N PHE A 94 13.26 9.91 6.88
CA PHE A 94 14.15 11.07 6.80
C PHE A 94 13.98 12.08 7.96
N PRO A 95 14.10 11.63 9.22
CA PRO A 95 13.77 12.42 10.39
C PRO A 95 14.82 13.48 10.74
N ASP A 96 15.61 14.00 9.79
CA ASP A 96 16.77 14.85 10.13
C ASP A 96 16.33 16.01 11.07
N GLY A 97 17.19 16.44 11.98
CA GLY A 97 16.81 17.46 12.97
C GLY A 97 15.84 17.01 14.07
N PRO A 98 15.28 17.95 14.84
CA PRO A 98 14.46 17.64 16.01
C PRO A 98 13.07 17.12 15.62
N LEU A 99 12.59 16.13 16.38
CA LEU A 99 11.21 15.65 16.31
C LEU A 99 10.39 16.39 17.35
N GLU A 100 9.25 16.97 16.97
CA GLU A 100 8.39 17.72 17.87
C GLU A 100 7.00 17.10 17.94
N ILE A 101 6.41 17.09 19.14
CA ILE A 101 5.02 16.65 19.38
C ILE A 101 4.25 17.78 20.05
N GLY A 102 3.08 18.10 19.52
CA GLY A 102 2.20 19.12 20.10
C GLY A 102 0.72 18.77 19.98
N LYS A 103 -0.12 19.51 20.70
CA LYS A 103 -1.59 19.40 20.61
C LYS A 103 -2.05 19.88 19.22
N ALA A 104 -3.06 19.20 18.66
CA ALA A 104 -3.69 19.64 17.42
C ALA A 104 -5.15 20.01 17.68
N ASP A 105 -5.50 21.28 17.46
CA ASP A 105 -6.88 21.74 17.43
C ASP A 105 -7.42 21.64 16.00
N HIS A 106 -8.62 21.08 15.81
CA HIS A 106 -9.24 20.90 14.48
C HIS A 106 -9.68 22.22 13.79
N GLY A 107 -9.07 23.35 14.13
CA GLY A 107 -9.31 24.65 13.51
C GLY A 107 -8.47 24.86 12.24
N LYS A 108 -9.02 24.51 11.08
CA LYS A 108 -8.59 24.99 9.75
C LYS A 108 -7.09 24.80 9.41
N THR A 109 -6.60 23.56 9.29
CA THR A 109 -5.51 23.33 8.32
C THR A 109 -6.15 23.25 6.93
N GLN A 110 -6.44 24.40 6.31
CA GLN A 110 -6.76 24.43 4.88
C GLN A 110 -5.49 24.05 4.12
N ILE A 111 -5.39 22.78 3.72
CA ILE A 111 -4.44 22.35 2.70
C ILE A 111 -4.96 22.95 1.41
N HIS A 112 -4.35 24.04 0.94
CA HIS A 112 -4.61 24.53 -0.41
C HIS A 112 -3.88 23.58 -1.38
N PRO A 113 -4.59 22.81 -2.22
CA PRO A 113 -3.94 22.11 -3.29
C PRO A 113 -3.39 23.17 -4.25
N VAL A 114 -2.08 23.17 -4.48
CA VAL A 114 -1.50 23.90 -5.60
C VAL A 114 -2.09 23.25 -6.85
N ARG A 115 -3.05 23.93 -7.48
CA ARG A 115 -3.67 23.47 -8.73
C ARG A 115 -2.58 23.40 -9.80
N ASN A 116 -2.36 22.21 -10.34
CA ASN A 116 -1.55 22.01 -11.52
C ASN A 116 -2.35 22.50 -12.74
N THR A 117 -2.21 23.77 -13.12
CA THR A 117 -2.77 24.28 -14.38
C THR A 117 -1.72 24.15 -15.48
N GLY A 118 -1.82 23.08 -16.27
CA GLY A 118 -1.15 22.99 -17.56
C GLY A 118 -1.89 23.79 -18.63
N ALA A 119 -1.14 24.67 -19.30
CA ALA A 119 -1.33 25.27 -20.63
C ALA A 119 -2.46 26.32 -20.85
N GLY A 120 -2.05 27.59 -21.09
CA GLY A 120 -2.91 28.57 -21.76
C GLY A 120 -2.50 30.05 -21.69
N LYS A 121 -1.58 30.47 -22.58
CA LYS A 121 -1.31 31.84 -23.08
C LYS A 121 -0.66 32.90 -22.16
N ALA A 122 0.40 33.49 -22.72
CA ALA A 122 1.18 34.59 -22.19
C ALA A 122 0.35 35.86 -21.95
N GLY A 123 0.45 36.41 -20.74
CA GLY A 123 -0.02 37.75 -20.38
C GLY A 123 0.88 38.33 -19.29
N LYS A 124 1.56 39.43 -19.59
CA LYS A 124 2.37 40.21 -18.63
C LYS A 124 1.47 40.72 -17.49
N GLY A 125 1.78 40.38 -16.24
CA GLY A 125 1.07 40.88 -15.05
C GLY A 125 1.96 40.84 -13.82
N ARG A 126 1.98 41.94 -13.07
CA ARG A 126 2.84 42.27 -11.92
C ARG A 126 2.86 41.17 -10.84
N GLY A 127 4.05 40.97 -10.24
CA GLY A 127 4.29 40.03 -9.15
C GLY A 127 3.38 40.29 -7.95
N LYS A 128 2.78 39.21 -7.44
CA LYS A 128 2.20 39.14 -6.11
C LYS A 128 3.19 38.42 -5.21
N GLU A 129 3.45 38.98 -4.04
CA GLU A 129 4.21 38.36 -2.95
C GLU A 129 3.69 36.96 -2.63
N PRO A 130 4.58 36.02 -2.21
CA PRO A 130 4.16 34.71 -1.74
C PRO A 130 3.27 34.88 -0.49
N ALA A 131 2.09 34.27 -0.53
CA ALA A 131 1.16 34.25 0.59
C ALA A 131 1.74 33.45 1.75
N SER A 132 1.71 34.03 2.96
CA SER A 132 2.23 33.45 4.19
C SER A 132 1.44 32.21 4.64
N ILE A 133 2.15 31.17 5.08
CA ILE A 133 1.60 30.00 5.76
C ILE A 133 1.07 30.43 7.14
N PRO A 134 -0.05 29.88 7.64
CA PRO A 134 -0.47 30.08 9.02
C PRO A 134 0.60 29.51 9.97
N THR A 135 1.42 30.37 10.55
CA THR A 135 2.16 30.06 11.77
C THR A 135 1.12 29.95 12.88
N ASP A 136 0.67 28.73 13.18
CA ASP A 136 0.00 28.48 14.45
C ASP A 136 1.06 28.48 15.55
N THR A 137 1.57 29.67 15.85
CA THR A 137 2.35 29.99 17.06
C THR A 137 1.39 30.37 18.17
N SER A 138 0.26 29.67 18.30
CA SER A 138 -0.42 29.62 19.59
C SER A 138 0.49 28.79 20.50
N GLY A 139 1.02 29.43 21.55
CA GLY A 139 2.00 28.86 22.48
C GLY A 139 1.46 27.72 23.34
N GLY A 140 1.14 26.60 22.69
CA GLY A 140 0.83 25.33 23.34
C GLY A 140 2.09 24.52 23.62
N ASP A 141 2.02 23.64 24.63
CA ASP A 141 3.08 22.74 25.05
C ASP A 141 3.59 21.85 23.89
N VAL A 142 4.62 22.30 23.17
CA VAL A 142 5.35 21.47 22.20
C VAL A 142 6.48 20.76 22.94
N THR A 143 6.51 19.43 22.85
CA THR A 143 7.56 18.60 23.43
C THR A 143 8.54 18.21 22.33
N GLU A 144 9.80 18.62 22.46
CA GLU A 144 10.89 18.16 21.59
C GLU A 144 11.35 16.76 22.04
N ILE A 145 11.40 15.81 21.09
CA ILE A 145 11.91 14.45 21.29
C ILE A 145 13.28 14.35 20.63
N ARG A 146 14.31 14.13 21.47
CA ARG A 146 15.68 13.84 21.01
C ARG A 146 15.94 12.35 21.08
N ILE A 147 16.21 11.73 19.93
CA ILE A 147 16.51 10.30 19.82
C ILE A 147 18.02 10.12 19.79
N GLY A 148 18.58 9.28 20.65
CA GLY A 148 20.00 8.92 20.65
C GLY A 148 20.91 9.69 21.62
N ALA A 149 20.39 10.66 22.39
CA ALA A 149 21.13 11.30 23.48
C ALA A 149 21.03 10.48 24.80
N PRO A 150 22.10 10.36 25.61
CA PRO A 150 22.03 9.73 26.92
C PRO A 150 20.93 10.39 27.77
N GLY A 151 19.97 9.58 28.27
CA GLY A 151 18.85 10.05 29.09
C GLY A 151 17.53 10.35 28.35
N HIS A 152 17.50 10.36 27.01
CA HIS A 152 16.27 10.56 26.24
C HIS A 152 15.82 9.25 25.59
N GLN A 153 14.86 8.55 26.22
CA GLN A 153 14.44 7.20 25.83
C GLN A 153 13.48 7.14 24.64
N GLY A 154 13.32 8.22 23.86
CA GLY A 154 12.34 8.27 22.76
C GLY A 154 10.89 8.08 23.24
N LYS A 155 10.58 8.42 24.50
CA LYS A 155 9.25 8.29 25.09
C LYS A 155 8.64 9.67 25.33
N CYS A 156 7.37 9.83 25.00
CA CYS A 156 6.63 11.07 25.23
C CYS A 156 5.17 10.75 25.59
N PRO A 157 4.52 11.46 26.53
CA PRO A 157 3.09 11.33 26.71
C PRO A 157 2.34 11.71 25.43
N ILE A 158 1.28 10.98 25.09
CA ILE A 158 0.35 11.38 24.04
C ILE A 158 -0.39 12.62 24.53
N PRO A 159 -0.38 13.73 23.77
CA PRO A 159 -1.12 14.93 24.17
C PRO A 159 -2.60 14.62 24.40
N THR A 160 -3.15 15.12 25.50
CA THR A 160 -4.58 15.02 25.81
C THR A 160 -5.38 15.88 24.85
N GLY A 161 -6.46 15.36 24.25
CA GLY A 161 -7.30 16.13 23.35
C GLY A 161 -7.97 15.27 22.28
N ARG A 162 -8.44 15.93 21.20
CA ARG A 162 -9.03 15.27 20.03
C ARG A 162 -7.99 14.85 18.99
N GLY A 163 -6.79 15.43 19.04
CA GLY A 163 -5.70 15.18 18.11
C GLY A 163 -4.35 15.64 18.66
N PHE A 164 -3.28 15.17 18.01
CA PHE A 164 -1.92 15.67 18.20
C PHE A 164 -1.21 15.72 16.85
N PHE A 165 -0.10 16.44 16.76
CA PHE A 165 0.77 16.38 15.59
C PHE A 165 2.16 15.91 15.97
N VAL A 166 2.84 15.35 14.98
CA VAL A 166 4.27 15.07 15.02
C VAL A 166 4.90 15.81 13.85
N ARG A 167 5.94 16.57 14.13
CA ARG A 167 6.63 17.42 13.15
C ARG A 167 8.13 17.15 13.17
N THR A 168 8.71 17.03 11.98
CA THR A 168 10.14 17.21 11.74
C THR A 168 10.33 18.49 10.94
N HIS A 169 11.57 18.87 10.65
CA HIS A 169 11.87 19.97 9.71
C HIS A 169 11.33 19.73 8.28
N ARG A 170 10.99 18.48 7.90
CA ARG A 170 10.51 18.12 6.55
C ARG A 170 9.03 17.76 6.51
N GLU A 171 8.52 17.12 7.55
CA GLU A 171 7.22 16.46 7.51
C GLU A 171 6.38 16.84 8.72
N ARG A 172 5.08 17.03 8.52
CA ARG A 172 4.08 17.12 9.58
C ARG A 172 3.00 16.07 9.38
N HIS A 173 2.85 15.22 10.40
CA HIS A 173 1.79 14.24 10.50
C HIS A 173 0.80 14.70 11.57
N THR A 174 -0.48 14.77 11.23
CA THR A 174 -1.55 15.05 12.21
C THR A 174 -2.28 13.76 12.53
N PHE A 175 -2.46 13.48 13.82
CA PHE A 175 -3.13 12.30 14.34
C PHE A 175 -4.48 12.65 14.91
N GLY A 176 -5.50 11.92 14.48
CA GLY A 176 -6.86 12.00 14.99
C GLY A 176 -7.22 10.77 15.82
N ARG A 177 -8.09 10.99 16.81
CA ARG A 177 -8.70 9.92 17.60
C ARG A 177 -9.79 9.23 16.77
N ILE A 178 -9.70 7.91 16.60
CA ILE A 178 -10.73 7.11 15.91
C ILE A 178 -11.37 6.08 16.86
N THR A 179 -12.69 6.00 16.79
CA THR A 179 -13.52 4.92 17.34
C THR A 179 -13.99 4.00 16.22
N LYS A 180 -14.59 2.84 16.53
CA LYS A 180 -15.13 1.92 15.53
C LYS A 180 -16.09 2.66 14.57
N PRO A 181 -15.78 2.77 13.26
CA PRO A 181 -16.69 3.38 12.31
C PRO A 181 -18.04 2.65 12.28
N GLY A 182 -19.11 3.36 11.94
CA GLY A 182 -20.46 2.78 11.87
C GLY A 182 -20.58 1.59 10.91
N TRP A 183 -19.82 1.63 9.80
CA TRP A 183 -19.75 0.54 8.81
C TRP A 183 -18.93 -0.67 9.27
N ALA A 184 -18.06 -0.50 10.27
CA ALA A 184 -17.12 -1.55 10.66
C ALA A 184 -17.79 -2.56 11.60
N HIS A 185 -17.66 -3.84 11.26
CA HIS A 185 -18.04 -4.95 12.13
C HIS A 185 -17.13 -4.98 13.37
N ALA A 186 -15.82 -5.00 13.17
CA ALA A 186 -14.82 -4.87 14.22
C ALA A 186 -13.72 -3.87 13.84
N ILE A 187 -13.00 -3.36 14.84
CA ILE A 187 -11.79 -2.53 14.68
C ILE A 187 -10.78 -2.98 15.73
N GLY A 188 -9.51 -2.90 15.40
CA GLY A 188 -8.45 -3.19 16.34
C GLY A 188 -7.09 -2.77 15.82
N ARG A 189 -6.05 -3.16 16.54
CA ARG A 189 -4.69 -2.87 16.13
C ARG A 189 -3.78 -4.04 16.45
N ASP A 190 -2.89 -4.35 15.53
CA ASP A 190 -1.84 -5.34 15.69
C ASP A 190 -0.48 -4.74 15.30
N HIS A 191 0.54 -5.58 15.12
CA HIS A 191 1.88 -5.13 14.77
C HIS A 191 1.98 -4.54 13.35
N PHE A 192 0.99 -4.75 12.47
CA PHE A 192 0.91 -4.12 11.15
C PHE A 192 0.19 -2.75 11.19
N GLY A 193 -0.37 -2.39 12.33
CA GLY A 193 -1.11 -1.14 12.51
C GLY A 193 -2.61 -1.37 12.65
N LEU A 194 -3.39 -0.32 12.36
CA LEU A 194 -4.83 -0.31 12.57
C LEU A 194 -5.54 -1.17 11.51
N TRP A 195 -6.47 -2.02 11.96
CA TRP A 195 -7.32 -2.82 11.10
C TRP A 195 -8.79 -2.64 11.45
N ALA A 196 -9.64 -2.83 10.45
CA ALA A 196 -11.09 -2.93 10.61
C ALA A 196 -11.61 -4.11 9.81
N THR A 197 -12.83 -4.55 10.08
CA THR A 197 -13.50 -5.58 9.28
C THR A 197 -14.88 -5.12 8.84
N ILE A 198 -15.32 -5.61 7.69
CA ILE A 198 -16.72 -5.68 7.31
C ILE A 198 -17.17 -7.13 7.37
N ALA A 199 -18.47 -7.34 7.56
CA ALA A 199 -19.07 -8.66 7.65
C ALA A 199 -20.40 -8.67 6.91
N LEU A 200 -20.65 -9.71 6.11
CA LEU A 200 -21.91 -9.96 5.42
C LEU A 200 -22.36 -11.39 5.69
N ALA A 201 -23.68 -11.62 5.78
CA ALA A 201 -24.21 -12.97 5.77
C ALA A 201 -23.99 -13.60 4.38
N ALA A 202 -23.52 -14.84 4.32
CA ALA A 202 -23.46 -15.56 3.07
C ALA A 202 -24.86 -16.04 2.68
N GLU A 203 -25.51 -15.39 1.73
CA GLU A 203 -26.71 -15.93 1.08
C GLU A 203 -26.28 -16.85 -0.07
N PHE A 204 -25.90 -18.09 0.25
CA PHE A 204 -25.58 -19.08 -0.78
C PHE A 204 -26.88 -19.51 -1.49
N GLY A 205 -27.06 -19.06 -2.73
CA GLY A 205 -28.10 -19.56 -3.63
C GLY A 205 -27.89 -21.05 -3.96
N THR A 206 -28.73 -21.91 -3.38
CA THR A 206 -29.10 -23.29 -3.79
C THR A 206 -27.94 -24.18 -4.28
N GLN A 207 -27.26 -24.99 -3.45
CA GLN A 207 -27.73 -26.31 -2.98
C GLN A 207 -26.99 -26.75 -1.70
N ASN A 208 -26.93 -25.91 -0.67
CA ASN A 208 -26.66 -26.34 0.72
C ASN A 208 -27.15 -25.24 1.66
N ALA A 209 -28.47 -25.18 1.85
CA ALA A 209 -29.09 -24.38 2.89
C ALA A 209 -28.70 -25.00 4.25
N GLY A 210 -27.64 -24.46 4.86
CA GLY A 210 -27.13 -24.97 6.13
C GLY A 210 -26.01 -24.19 6.80
N SER A 211 -25.30 -23.29 6.11
CA SER A 211 -24.26 -22.48 6.77
C SER A 211 -24.73 -21.03 6.94
N ASN A 212 -25.00 -20.63 8.19
CA ASN A 212 -25.04 -19.23 8.65
C ASN A 212 -23.61 -18.64 8.64
N GLU A 213 -22.88 -18.81 7.54
CA GLU A 213 -21.49 -18.42 7.47
C GLU A 213 -21.40 -16.92 7.18
N THR A 214 -20.65 -16.20 8.03
CA THR A 214 -20.42 -14.78 7.85
C THR A 214 -19.16 -14.59 7.03
N VAL A 215 -19.26 -13.93 5.87
CA VAL A 215 -18.10 -13.53 5.07
C VAL A 215 -17.49 -12.28 5.69
N VAL A 216 -16.24 -12.39 6.13
CA VAL A 216 -15.51 -11.28 6.76
C VAL A 216 -14.37 -10.83 5.85
N GLN A 217 -14.33 -9.54 5.54
CA GLN A 217 -13.18 -8.91 4.88
C GLN A 217 -12.48 -7.97 5.85
N ARG A 218 -11.17 -8.12 5.98
CA ARG A 218 -10.32 -7.22 6.76
C ARG A 218 -9.77 -6.09 5.89
N LEU A 219 -9.62 -4.93 6.52
CA LEU A 219 -9.04 -3.73 5.94
C LEU A 219 -7.90 -3.23 6.82
N ARG A 220 -6.88 -2.63 6.20
CA ARG A 220 -5.76 -1.96 6.86
C ARG A 220 -5.83 -0.46 6.64
N TRP A 221 -5.57 0.31 7.69
CA TRP A 221 -5.39 1.75 7.54
C TRP A 221 -4.05 2.01 6.89
N ILE A 222 -4.08 2.61 5.71
CA ILE A 222 -2.91 3.09 4.99
C ILE A 222 -2.72 4.57 5.37
N PRO A 223 -1.66 4.93 6.09
CA PRO A 223 -1.47 6.31 6.55
C PRO A 223 -1.20 7.25 5.36
N PRO A 224 -1.51 8.55 5.48
CA PRO A 224 -1.01 9.53 4.52
C PRO A 224 0.52 9.59 4.57
N GLY A 225 1.14 10.04 3.50
CA GLY A 225 2.60 10.15 3.44
C GLY A 225 3.11 10.31 2.02
N GLN A 226 4.39 9.99 1.83
CA GLN A 226 5.06 10.15 0.56
C GLN A 226 5.87 8.92 0.16
N PHE A 227 6.09 8.74 -1.14
CA PHE A 227 6.97 7.71 -1.69
C PHE A 227 7.49 8.09 -3.08
N PHE A 228 8.46 7.31 -3.57
CA PHE A 228 8.89 7.37 -4.96
C PHE A 228 8.07 6.37 -5.80
N MET A 229 7.30 6.91 -6.74
CA MET A 229 6.48 6.16 -7.68
C MET A 229 7.23 5.91 -8.98
N GLY A 230 7.04 4.73 -9.57
CA GLY A 230 7.77 4.28 -10.76
C GLY A 230 9.03 3.49 -10.41
N SER A 231 9.79 3.09 -11.43
CA SER A 231 11.00 2.29 -11.24
C SER A 231 12.26 3.06 -11.65
N PRO A 232 13.39 2.89 -10.96
CA PRO A 232 14.68 3.36 -11.46
C PRO A 232 15.14 2.51 -12.64
N ASP A 233 16.09 3.03 -13.42
CA ASP A 233 16.67 2.30 -14.56
C ASP A 233 17.43 1.04 -14.11
N SER A 234 18.06 1.10 -12.93
CA SER A 234 18.76 -0.02 -12.31
C SER A 234 17.86 -1.24 -12.05
N GLU A 235 16.56 -1.05 -11.85
CA GLU A 235 15.59 -2.14 -11.66
C GLU A 235 15.34 -2.95 -12.94
N ARG A 236 15.64 -2.37 -14.10
CA ARG A 236 15.35 -2.95 -15.42
C ARG A 236 16.59 -3.57 -16.07
N ILE A 237 17.75 -3.48 -15.43
CA ILE A 237 19.00 -4.06 -15.93
C ILE A 237 18.81 -5.58 -16.08
N GLY A 238 19.09 -6.10 -17.28
CA GLY A 238 18.94 -7.51 -17.61
C GLY A 238 17.56 -7.90 -18.14
N PHE A 239 16.60 -6.98 -18.22
CA PHE A 239 15.33 -7.25 -18.90
C PHE A 239 15.53 -7.26 -20.42
N PRO A 240 14.76 -8.06 -21.19
CA PRO A 240 14.81 -8.00 -22.64
C PRO A 240 14.53 -6.58 -23.16
N ARG A 241 15.33 -6.10 -24.14
CA ARG A 241 15.20 -4.73 -24.69
C ARG A 241 13.77 -4.38 -25.10
N TYR A 242 13.09 -5.31 -25.79
CA TYR A 242 11.71 -5.08 -26.24
C TYR A 242 10.73 -4.80 -25.09
N GLU A 243 10.96 -5.34 -23.88
CA GLU A 243 10.11 -5.05 -22.72
C GLU A 243 10.48 -3.73 -22.06
N GLN A 244 11.77 -3.37 -22.06
CA GLN A 244 12.21 -2.06 -21.59
C GLN A 244 11.51 -0.98 -22.41
N ASP A 245 11.59 -1.08 -23.74
CA ASP A 245 11.05 -0.11 -24.70
C ASP A 245 9.52 -0.07 -24.72
N LYS A 246 8.85 -1.20 -24.47
CA LYS A 246 7.38 -1.30 -24.58
C LYS A 246 6.65 -1.05 -23.26
N TRP A 247 7.11 -1.66 -22.18
CA TRP A 247 6.39 -1.68 -20.90
C TRP A 247 7.06 -0.77 -19.89
N CYS A 248 8.38 -0.93 -19.71
CA CYS A 248 9.08 -0.30 -18.61
C CYS A 248 9.24 1.22 -18.82
N VAL A 249 9.25 1.73 -20.06
CA VAL A 249 9.24 3.18 -20.32
C VAL A 249 8.09 3.92 -19.63
N ARG A 250 6.95 3.24 -19.40
CA ARG A 250 5.78 3.83 -18.73
C ARG A 250 5.93 3.89 -17.21
N GLU A 251 6.96 3.27 -16.66
CA GLU A 251 7.29 3.31 -15.23
C GLU A 251 8.26 4.44 -14.90
N SER A 252 8.68 5.24 -15.90
CA SER A 252 9.61 6.37 -15.80
C SER A 252 8.94 7.72 -16.10
N PRO A 253 9.53 8.84 -15.62
CA PRO A 253 10.59 8.89 -14.63
C PRO A 253 10.09 8.46 -13.24
N ARG A 254 11.02 7.97 -12.42
CA ARG A 254 10.75 7.81 -10.98
C ARG A 254 10.58 9.20 -10.38
N HIS A 255 9.48 9.44 -9.67
CA HIS A 255 9.12 10.77 -9.15
C HIS A 255 8.47 10.67 -7.78
N ARG A 256 8.43 11.79 -7.06
CA ARG A 256 7.86 11.83 -5.71
C ARG A 256 6.34 11.97 -5.79
N VAL A 257 5.63 11.17 -5.00
CA VAL A 257 4.19 11.25 -4.83
C VAL A 257 3.86 11.44 -3.37
N VAL A 258 2.92 12.34 -3.09
CA VAL A 258 2.36 12.61 -1.76
C VAL A 258 0.89 12.22 -1.77
N LEU A 259 0.50 11.35 -0.84
CA LEU A 259 -0.90 11.07 -0.52
C LEU A 259 -1.25 11.84 0.74
N THR A 260 -2.08 12.88 0.60
CA THR A 260 -2.33 13.84 1.68
C THR A 260 -3.25 13.30 2.75
N ARG A 261 -4.01 12.23 2.45
CA ARG A 261 -4.95 11.56 3.34
C ARG A 261 -4.72 10.07 3.37
N GLY A 262 -4.88 9.48 4.55
CA GLY A 262 -4.92 8.02 4.68
C GLY A 262 -6.25 7.44 4.22
N TYR A 263 -6.29 6.14 4.04
CA TYR A 263 -7.46 5.40 3.57
C TYR A 263 -7.42 3.96 4.08
N TRP A 264 -8.57 3.31 4.16
CA TRP A 264 -8.64 1.88 4.46
C TRP A 264 -8.56 1.07 3.18
N LEU A 265 -7.69 0.06 3.13
CA LEU A 265 -7.53 -0.82 1.98
C LEU A 265 -7.85 -2.26 2.39
N PHE A 266 -8.57 -3.01 1.55
CA PHE A 266 -8.72 -4.45 1.74
C PHE A 266 -7.34 -5.11 1.84
N ASP A 267 -7.14 -5.93 2.88
CA ASP A 267 -5.84 -6.55 3.13
C ASP A 267 -5.53 -7.69 2.17
N THR A 268 -6.53 -8.20 1.47
CA THR A 268 -6.45 -9.16 0.38
C THR A 268 -7.13 -8.60 -0.87
N PRO A 269 -6.92 -9.20 -2.06
CA PRO A 269 -7.88 -9.08 -3.15
C PRO A 269 -9.28 -9.50 -2.68
N CYS A 270 -10.32 -8.96 -3.32
CA CYS A 270 -11.70 -9.37 -3.07
C CYS A 270 -11.83 -10.88 -3.30
N THR A 271 -12.34 -11.61 -2.31
CA THR A 271 -12.50 -13.07 -2.41
C THR A 271 -13.76 -13.44 -3.17
N GLN A 272 -13.80 -14.67 -3.68
CA GLN A 272 -14.99 -15.22 -4.33
C GLN A 272 -16.19 -15.27 -3.38
N ALA A 273 -15.98 -15.61 -2.10
CA ALA A 273 -17.03 -15.58 -1.09
C ALA A 273 -17.64 -14.19 -0.93
N LEU A 274 -16.80 -13.14 -0.85
CA LEU A 274 -17.29 -11.76 -0.71
C LEU A 274 -18.02 -11.30 -1.96
N TRP A 275 -17.45 -11.59 -3.14
CA TRP A 275 -18.10 -11.29 -4.41
C TRP A 275 -19.48 -11.94 -4.48
N GLN A 276 -19.57 -13.24 -4.21
CA GLN A 276 -20.82 -13.99 -4.30
C GLN A 276 -21.85 -13.52 -3.27
N ALA A 277 -21.45 -13.18 -2.04
CA ALA A 277 -22.36 -12.60 -1.04
C ALA A 277 -22.96 -11.26 -1.46
N VAL A 278 -22.27 -10.49 -2.31
CA VAL A 278 -22.74 -9.18 -2.80
C VAL A 278 -23.48 -9.30 -4.14
N MET A 279 -23.00 -10.16 -5.03
CA MET A 279 -23.44 -10.22 -6.42
C MET A 279 -24.43 -11.34 -6.70
N GLY A 280 -24.44 -12.41 -5.89
CA GLY A 280 -25.29 -13.59 -6.03
C GLY A 280 -24.73 -14.67 -6.97
N GLU A 281 -23.66 -14.38 -7.70
CA GLU A 281 -23.02 -15.27 -8.67
C GLU A 281 -21.50 -15.24 -8.52
N ASN A 282 -20.79 -16.25 -9.04
CA ASN A 282 -19.33 -16.32 -9.04
C ASN A 282 -18.81 -16.57 -10.47
N PRO A 283 -18.20 -15.58 -11.14
CA PRO A 283 -17.72 -15.71 -12.51
C PRO A 283 -16.34 -16.36 -12.62
N SER A 284 -15.71 -16.69 -11.48
CA SER A 284 -14.33 -17.16 -11.43
C SER A 284 -14.18 -18.53 -12.10
N ARG A 285 -13.09 -18.70 -12.85
CA ARG A 285 -12.63 -19.99 -13.38
C ARG A 285 -12.15 -20.90 -12.25
N PHE A 286 -11.33 -20.39 -11.34
CA PHE A 286 -10.69 -21.19 -10.30
C PHE A 286 -11.51 -21.18 -9.02
N GLN A 287 -12.58 -21.98 -8.97
CA GLN A 287 -13.60 -21.86 -7.92
C GLN A 287 -13.13 -22.38 -6.55
N SER A 288 -13.01 -21.45 -5.59
CA SER A 288 -12.90 -21.71 -4.15
C SER A 288 -13.28 -20.43 -3.39
N PRO A 289 -14.07 -20.50 -2.30
CA PRO A 289 -14.54 -19.32 -1.57
C PRO A 289 -13.43 -18.35 -1.12
N ASP A 290 -12.26 -18.88 -0.77
CA ASP A 290 -11.09 -18.17 -0.24
C ASP A 290 -10.08 -17.70 -1.31
N ARG A 291 -10.33 -17.99 -2.60
CA ARG A 291 -9.54 -17.48 -3.72
C ARG A 291 -9.95 -16.06 -4.09
N PRO A 292 -9.08 -15.28 -4.74
CA PRO A 292 -9.48 -14.01 -5.32
C PRO A 292 -10.58 -14.23 -6.36
N VAL A 293 -11.57 -13.34 -6.41
CA VAL A 293 -12.47 -13.28 -7.54
C VAL A 293 -11.68 -12.81 -8.77
N GLU A 294 -11.85 -13.52 -9.88
CA GLU A 294 -11.28 -13.17 -11.18
C GLU A 294 -12.34 -13.30 -12.27
N SER A 295 -11.97 -13.03 -13.52
CA SER A 295 -12.92 -12.97 -14.63
C SER A 295 -14.01 -11.92 -14.43
N VAL A 296 -13.64 -10.81 -13.77
CA VAL A 296 -14.48 -9.63 -13.55
C VAL A 296 -13.98 -8.43 -14.34
N THR A 297 -14.90 -7.72 -14.96
CA THR A 297 -14.63 -6.46 -15.65
C THR A 297 -14.62 -5.29 -14.67
N TRP A 298 -13.97 -4.19 -15.03
CA TRP A 298 -13.99 -2.96 -14.23
C TRP A 298 -15.43 -2.44 -14.03
N ASN A 299 -16.28 -2.59 -15.05
CA ASN A 299 -17.68 -2.16 -14.98
C ASN A 299 -18.50 -2.99 -13.98
N GLU A 300 -18.31 -4.33 -13.94
CA GLU A 300 -18.97 -5.20 -12.97
C GLU A 300 -18.47 -4.94 -11.54
N VAL A 301 -17.19 -4.58 -11.38
CA VAL A 301 -16.67 -4.11 -10.09
C VAL A 301 -17.40 -2.84 -9.64
N GLY A 302 -17.73 -1.92 -10.55
CA GLY A 302 -18.60 -0.77 -10.24
C GLY A 302 -19.95 -1.17 -9.64
N LEU A 303 -20.61 -2.18 -10.24
CA LEU A 303 -21.88 -2.72 -9.73
C LEU A 303 -21.71 -3.38 -8.35
N PHE A 304 -20.61 -4.11 -8.14
CA PHE A 304 -20.25 -4.67 -6.83
C PHE A 304 -20.12 -3.57 -5.78
N LEU A 305 -19.40 -2.49 -6.08
CA LEU A 305 -19.20 -1.35 -5.17
C LEU A 305 -20.53 -0.68 -4.78
N GLU A 306 -21.45 -0.51 -5.74
CA GLU A 306 -22.79 0.02 -5.48
C GLU A 306 -23.64 -0.91 -4.60
N LYS A 307 -23.60 -2.23 -4.87
CA LYS A 307 -24.36 -3.22 -4.10
C LYS A 307 -23.83 -3.34 -2.66
N ILE A 308 -22.53 -3.50 -2.47
CA ILE A 308 -21.96 -3.63 -1.12
C ILE A 308 -22.19 -2.36 -0.28
N ASN A 309 -22.19 -1.18 -0.89
CA ASN A 309 -22.49 0.07 -0.18
C ASN A 309 -23.96 0.17 0.26
N ARG A 310 -24.89 -0.46 -0.47
CA ARG A 310 -26.28 -0.60 -0.04
C ARG A 310 -26.44 -1.58 1.11
N LEU A 311 -25.65 -2.66 1.10
CA LEU A 311 -25.65 -3.67 2.17
C LEU A 311 -24.98 -3.16 3.45
N ILE A 312 -23.97 -2.29 3.33
CA ILE A 312 -23.25 -1.68 4.45
C ILE A 312 -23.26 -0.16 4.30
N PRO A 313 -24.34 0.52 4.73
CA PRO A 313 -24.45 1.97 4.61
C PRO A 313 -23.28 2.71 5.27
N GLY A 314 -22.71 3.67 4.54
CA GLY A 314 -21.59 4.49 5.01
C GLY A 314 -20.20 3.88 4.76
N LEU A 315 -20.11 2.70 4.14
CA LEU A 315 -18.84 2.09 3.73
C LEU A 315 -18.14 2.90 2.64
N ASN A 316 -18.90 3.41 1.65
CA ASN A 316 -18.42 4.22 0.52
C ASN A 316 -17.17 3.66 -0.21
N PRO A 317 -17.17 2.37 -0.60
CA PRO A 317 -15.99 1.78 -1.21
C PRO A 317 -15.78 2.25 -2.65
N THR A 318 -14.52 2.26 -3.07
CA THR A 318 -14.10 2.48 -4.46
C THR A 318 -12.89 1.61 -4.80
N LEU A 319 -12.38 1.69 -6.02
CA LEU A 319 -11.09 1.11 -6.39
C LEU A 319 -9.95 2.06 -5.97
N PRO A 320 -8.77 1.55 -5.57
CA PRO A 320 -7.62 2.41 -5.32
C PRO A 320 -7.23 3.15 -6.60
N SER A 321 -6.79 4.41 -6.48
CA SER A 321 -6.01 5.00 -7.56
C SER A 321 -4.72 4.21 -7.75
N GLU A 322 -4.11 4.31 -8.92
CA GLU A 322 -2.83 3.66 -9.19
C GLU A 322 -1.75 4.08 -8.18
N ALA A 323 -1.75 5.36 -7.77
CA ALA A 323 -0.82 5.89 -6.78
C ALA A 323 -1.07 5.33 -5.38
N GLN A 324 -2.34 5.21 -4.97
CA GLN A 324 -2.69 4.53 -3.72
C GLN A 324 -2.21 3.07 -3.74
N TRP A 325 -2.46 2.37 -4.84
CA TRP A 325 -2.07 0.97 -4.98
C TRP A 325 -0.55 0.78 -4.86
N GLU A 326 0.27 1.57 -5.57
CA GLU A 326 1.73 1.43 -5.50
C GLU A 326 2.29 1.82 -4.13
N TYR A 327 1.75 2.88 -3.52
CA TYR A 327 2.12 3.29 -2.17
C TYR A 327 1.88 2.18 -1.16
N ALA A 328 0.67 1.60 -1.19
CA ALA A 328 0.27 0.48 -0.37
C ALA A 328 1.13 -0.76 -0.63
N CYS A 329 1.43 -1.08 -1.90
CA CYS A 329 2.25 -2.23 -2.26
C CYS A 329 3.66 -2.12 -1.69
N ARG A 330 4.26 -0.93 -1.80
CA ARG A 330 5.62 -0.65 -1.33
C ARG A 330 5.70 -0.63 0.18
N ALA A 331 4.69 -0.11 0.88
CA ALA A 331 4.62 -0.05 2.34
C ALA A 331 5.93 0.48 2.98
N GLY A 332 6.48 1.55 2.38
CA GLY A 332 7.74 2.18 2.81
C GLY A 332 9.03 1.64 2.16
N THR A 333 8.96 0.52 1.44
CA THR A 333 10.12 -0.03 0.70
C THR A 333 10.40 0.73 -0.61
N ARG A 334 11.66 0.78 -1.02
CA ARG A 334 12.11 1.46 -2.26
C ARG A 334 12.54 0.50 -3.38
N THR A 335 12.54 -0.80 -3.08
CA THR A 335 12.95 -1.87 -3.99
C THR A 335 11.84 -2.26 -4.95
N ALA A 336 12.17 -3.12 -5.93
CA ALA A 336 11.22 -3.66 -6.91
C ALA A 336 10.05 -4.44 -6.28
N THR A 337 10.33 -5.11 -5.16
CA THR A 337 9.35 -5.86 -4.35
C THR A 337 9.46 -5.43 -2.89
N TYR A 338 8.43 -5.68 -2.09
CA TYR A 338 8.48 -5.41 -0.64
C TYR A 338 9.33 -6.42 0.15
N ALA A 339 9.90 -7.45 -0.50
CA ALA A 339 10.88 -8.35 0.09
C ALA A 339 12.33 -8.09 -0.37
N GLY A 340 12.54 -7.02 -1.15
CA GLY A 340 13.86 -6.61 -1.63
C GLY A 340 13.97 -6.51 -3.15
N SER A 341 15.21 -6.39 -3.63
CA SER A 341 15.53 -6.27 -5.05
C SER A 341 15.17 -7.53 -5.83
N LEU A 342 14.63 -7.36 -7.04
CA LEU A 342 14.27 -8.48 -7.91
C LEU A 342 15.50 -8.93 -8.72
N LYS A 343 15.97 -10.15 -8.48
CA LYS A 343 16.98 -10.82 -9.32
C LYS A 343 16.31 -11.94 -10.11
N LEU A 344 16.32 -11.83 -11.43
CA LEU A 344 15.78 -12.84 -12.34
C LEU A 344 16.79 -13.97 -12.55
N SER A 345 16.30 -15.21 -12.57
CA SER A 345 17.03 -16.42 -12.97
C SER A 345 16.30 -17.07 -14.14
N GLY A 346 16.14 -16.31 -15.23
CA GLY A 346 15.26 -16.66 -16.35
C GLY A 346 13.91 -15.96 -16.27
N SER A 347 12.95 -16.46 -17.04
CA SER A 347 11.68 -15.81 -17.33
C SER A 347 10.68 -15.92 -16.19
N ASN A 348 10.60 -17.10 -15.57
CA ASN A 348 9.64 -17.42 -14.51
C ASN A 348 10.34 -17.83 -13.21
N ASN A 349 11.48 -17.23 -12.89
CA ASN A 349 12.19 -17.55 -11.66
C ASN A 349 12.81 -16.30 -11.05
N ALA A 350 12.38 -16.00 -9.83
CA ALA A 350 13.03 -15.04 -8.94
C ALA A 350 12.82 -15.47 -7.49
N GLN A 351 13.89 -15.91 -6.83
CA GLN A 351 13.86 -16.45 -5.47
C GLN A 351 13.14 -15.53 -4.45
N VAL A 352 13.28 -14.21 -4.61
CA VAL A 352 12.67 -13.22 -3.71
C VAL A 352 11.13 -13.26 -3.74
N LEU A 353 10.53 -13.66 -4.87
CA LEU A 353 9.08 -13.71 -5.04
C LEU A 353 8.44 -14.89 -4.33
N ASP A 354 9.18 -15.97 -4.11
CA ASP A 354 8.59 -17.23 -3.66
C ASP A 354 7.85 -17.11 -2.33
N ALA A 355 8.36 -16.27 -1.43
CA ALA A 355 7.75 -16.08 -0.13
C ALA A 355 6.62 -15.04 -0.10
N ILE A 356 6.39 -14.30 -1.19
CA ILE A 356 5.51 -13.12 -1.21
C ILE A 356 4.49 -13.09 -2.35
N ALA A 357 4.64 -13.96 -3.35
CA ALA A 357 3.82 -13.94 -4.56
C ALA A 357 3.55 -15.36 -5.08
N TRP A 358 2.36 -15.51 -5.65
CA TRP A 358 2.04 -16.60 -6.58
C TRP A 358 2.23 -16.09 -8.00
N TYR A 359 3.21 -16.62 -8.72
CA TYR A 359 3.55 -16.18 -10.08
C TYR A 359 3.92 -17.38 -10.95
N GLY A 360 4.23 -17.16 -12.24
CA GLY A 360 4.46 -18.24 -13.19
C GLY A 360 5.54 -19.27 -12.78
N GLY A 361 6.41 -18.92 -11.83
CA GLY A 361 7.44 -19.82 -11.32
C GLY A 361 7.03 -20.79 -10.22
N ASN A 362 5.94 -20.50 -9.50
CA ASN A 362 5.55 -21.25 -8.31
C ASN A 362 4.03 -21.44 -8.14
N SER A 363 3.18 -20.85 -8.99
CA SER A 363 1.72 -20.94 -8.88
C SER A 363 1.16 -22.34 -9.15
N GLY A 364 1.98 -23.24 -9.68
CA GLY A 364 1.63 -24.65 -9.81
C GLY A 364 2.02 -25.56 -8.64
N LEU A 365 2.73 -25.03 -7.64
CA LEU A 365 3.00 -25.78 -6.42
C LEU A 365 1.70 -26.04 -5.67
N GLU A 366 1.46 -27.30 -5.31
CA GLU A 366 0.30 -27.73 -4.52
C GLU A 366 -1.06 -27.33 -5.13
N PHE A 367 -1.11 -27.08 -6.45
CA PHE A 367 -2.35 -26.70 -7.12
C PHE A 367 -3.31 -27.90 -7.22
N GLU A 368 -4.49 -27.74 -6.64
CA GLU A 368 -5.42 -28.82 -6.30
C GLU A 368 -6.67 -28.88 -7.19
N LEU A 369 -7.04 -27.77 -7.84
CA LEU A 369 -8.29 -27.68 -8.61
C LEU A 369 -8.24 -28.41 -9.96
N PRO A 370 -9.36 -29.00 -10.44
CA PRO A 370 -9.40 -29.72 -11.72
C PRO A 370 -9.11 -28.80 -12.92
N ASP A 371 -9.66 -27.57 -12.94
CA ASP A 371 -9.63 -26.62 -14.07
C ASP A 371 -8.31 -25.85 -14.24
N ALA A 372 -7.21 -26.49 -13.85
CA ALA A 372 -5.85 -25.94 -13.93
C ALA A 372 -5.50 -25.44 -15.34
N CYS A 373 -4.69 -24.39 -15.41
CA CYS A 373 -3.99 -24.02 -16.62
C CYS A 373 -2.79 -24.96 -16.84
N ASP A 374 -2.63 -25.46 -18.06
CA ASP A 374 -1.44 -26.21 -18.46
C ASP A 374 -0.21 -25.29 -18.44
N SER A 375 0.75 -25.68 -17.60
CA SER A 375 2.03 -24.98 -17.43
C SER A 375 3.23 -25.83 -17.84
N THR A 376 3.00 -26.94 -18.53
CA THR A 376 4.05 -27.88 -18.98
C THR A 376 5.16 -27.15 -19.73
N ASP A 377 4.79 -26.29 -20.69
CA ASP A 377 5.74 -25.61 -21.58
C ASP A 377 6.23 -24.24 -21.07
N TRP A 378 5.89 -23.87 -19.83
CA TRP A 378 6.39 -22.63 -19.25
C TRP A 378 7.88 -22.75 -18.97
N ARG A 379 8.65 -21.84 -19.55
CA ARG A 379 10.12 -21.85 -19.48
C ARG A 379 10.62 -21.32 -18.15
N GLU A 380 11.74 -21.87 -17.69
CA GLU A 380 12.55 -21.32 -16.59
C GLU A 380 11.73 -21.05 -15.32
N LYS A 381 10.83 -21.98 -14.97
CA LYS A 381 10.05 -21.94 -13.73
C LYS A 381 10.99 -22.12 -12.53
N GLN A 382 10.66 -21.50 -11.40
CA GLN A 382 11.37 -21.74 -10.15
C GLN A 382 11.17 -23.19 -9.65
N TYR A 383 9.97 -23.74 -9.87
CA TYR A 383 9.64 -25.13 -9.56
C TYR A 383 9.03 -25.84 -10.76
N ASP A 384 9.29 -27.14 -10.89
CA ASP A 384 8.61 -27.92 -11.92
C ASP A 384 7.14 -28.14 -11.54
N HIS A 385 6.25 -27.82 -12.46
CA HIS A 385 4.80 -28.01 -12.34
C HIS A 385 4.17 -28.01 -13.73
N LYS A 386 3.05 -28.72 -13.89
CA LYS A 386 2.30 -28.82 -15.16
C LYS A 386 0.89 -28.24 -15.07
N ARG A 387 0.49 -27.83 -13.88
CA ARG A 387 -0.84 -27.32 -13.55
C ARG A 387 -0.63 -26.04 -12.75
N ALA A 388 -1.37 -24.98 -13.05
CA ALA A 388 -1.25 -23.69 -12.37
C ALA A 388 -2.59 -22.94 -12.35
N GLY A 389 -2.74 -21.99 -11.43
CA GLY A 389 -3.91 -21.12 -11.34
C GLY A 389 -3.75 -20.14 -10.18
N THR A 390 -4.84 -19.49 -9.79
CA THR A 390 -4.86 -18.67 -8.56
C THR A 390 -4.52 -19.53 -7.33
N HIS A 391 -4.45 -18.90 -6.16
CA HIS A 391 -4.37 -19.60 -4.87
C HIS A 391 -5.27 -18.88 -3.86
N PRO A 392 -5.69 -19.54 -2.77
CA PRO A 392 -6.33 -18.85 -1.65
C PRO A 392 -5.54 -17.62 -1.23
N VAL A 393 -6.25 -16.52 -0.93
CA VAL A 393 -5.61 -15.28 -0.50
C VAL A 393 -4.88 -15.47 0.82
N ALA A 394 -3.89 -14.62 1.09
CA ALA A 394 -3.13 -14.61 2.34
C ALA A 394 -2.36 -15.91 2.66
N ARG A 395 -1.94 -16.66 1.63
CA ARG A 395 -1.06 -17.84 1.76
C ARG A 395 0.43 -17.55 1.62
N LYS A 396 0.80 -16.35 1.17
CA LYS A 396 2.18 -15.83 1.15
C LYS A 396 2.35 -14.75 2.21
N ARG A 397 3.59 -14.34 2.48
CA ARG A 397 3.86 -13.31 3.49
C ARG A 397 3.28 -11.96 3.06
N PRO A 398 2.67 -11.20 3.97
CA PRO A 398 2.20 -9.85 3.67
C PRO A 398 3.38 -8.87 3.58
N ASN A 399 3.11 -7.68 3.07
CA ASN A 399 4.03 -6.57 3.15
C ASN A 399 4.06 -5.93 4.58
N PRO A 400 4.95 -4.96 4.85
CA PRO A 400 5.06 -4.32 6.17
C PRO A 400 3.79 -3.68 6.75
N TRP A 401 2.75 -3.44 5.95
CA TRP A 401 1.45 -2.92 6.39
C TRP A 401 0.36 -3.98 6.51
N GLY A 402 0.73 -5.26 6.40
CA GLY A 402 -0.19 -6.37 6.57
C GLY A 402 -1.11 -6.59 5.36
N LEU A 403 -0.68 -6.16 4.17
CA LEU A 403 -1.39 -6.41 2.91
C LEU A 403 -0.80 -7.65 2.22
N TYR A 404 -1.67 -8.57 1.84
CA TYR A 404 -1.36 -9.83 1.17
C TYR A 404 -1.62 -9.73 -0.32
N ASP A 405 -0.90 -10.57 -1.08
CA ASP A 405 -1.07 -10.75 -2.52
C ASP A 405 -1.02 -9.43 -3.31
N MET A 406 -0.32 -8.42 -2.80
CA MET A 406 -0.06 -7.18 -3.55
C MET A 406 0.80 -7.47 -4.79
N LEU A 407 1.54 -8.59 -4.80
CA LEU A 407 2.30 -9.07 -5.95
C LEU A 407 1.88 -10.51 -6.26
N GLY A 408 1.58 -10.80 -7.54
CA GLY A 408 1.13 -12.11 -7.99
C GLY A 408 -0.34 -12.41 -7.66
N ASN A 409 -0.71 -13.69 -7.71
CA ASN A 409 -2.07 -14.22 -7.62
C ASN A 409 -3.00 -13.67 -8.71
N VAL A 410 -3.48 -12.43 -8.63
CA VAL A 410 -4.25 -11.77 -9.69
C VAL A 410 -3.74 -10.37 -9.94
N TRP A 411 -3.82 -9.92 -11.19
CA TRP A 411 -3.78 -8.49 -11.50
C TRP A 411 -4.96 -7.81 -10.82
N GLU A 412 -4.79 -6.54 -10.48
CA GLU A 412 -5.85 -5.78 -9.81
C GLU A 412 -6.20 -4.51 -10.56
N TRP A 413 -7.49 -4.33 -10.81
CA TRP A 413 -8.04 -3.09 -11.34
C TRP A 413 -7.77 -1.90 -10.42
N CYS A 414 -7.29 -0.80 -10.99
CA CYS A 414 -7.29 0.52 -10.37
C CYS A 414 -8.46 1.36 -10.88
N ARG A 415 -8.79 2.42 -10.13
CA ARG A 415 -9.86 3.35 -10.47
C ARG A 415 -9.57 4.14 -11.75
N ASP A 416 -8.36 4.64 -11.87
CA ASP A 416 -7.94 5.59 -12.89
C ASP A 416 -7.17 4.93 -14.04
N GLY A 417 -7.11 5.66 -15.16
CA GLY A 417 -6.37 5.29 -16.36
C GLY A 417 -4.88 5.60 -16.27
N LEU A 418 -4.13 5.17 -17.27
CA LEU A 418 -2.68 5.30 -17.28
C LEU A 418 -2.28 6.78 -17.45
N ARG A 419 -1.59 7.33 -16.45
CA ARG A 419 -0.96 8.66 -16.54
C ARG A 419 0.50 8.58 -16.99
N GLU A 420 0.95 9.62 -17.67
CA GLU A 420 2.37 9.91 -17.84
C GLU A 420 2.97 10.42 -16.53
N TYR A 421 4.24 10.11 -16.29
CA TYR A 421 4.96 10.60 -15.12
C TYR A 421 5.77 11.83 -15.51
N GLY A 422 5.74 12.85 -14.66
CA GLY A 422 6.66 13.98 -14.68
C GLY A 422 7.74 13.82 -13.61
N GLY A 423 8.79 14.64 -13.65
CA GLY A 423 9.87 14.62 -12.65
C GLY A 423 9.51 15.34 -11.35
N GLU A 424 8.44 16.13 -11.37
CA GLU A 424 7.95 16.92 -10.25
C GLU A 424 7.25 16.10 -9.16
N THR A 425 7.11 16.70 -7.98
CA THR A 425 6.32 16.11 -6.90
C THR A 425 4.83 16.21 -7.23
N ALA A 426 4.13 15.08 -7.18
CA ALA A 426 2.69 15.03 -7.44
C ALA A 426 1.90 14.78 -6.14
N PHE A 427 0.81 15.54 -5.92
CA PHE A 427 -0.07 15.42 -4.76
C PHE A 427 -1.38 14.75 -5.15
N ASP A 428 -1.74 13.66 -4.46
CA ASP A 428 -2.90 12.81 -4.71
C ASP A 428 -3.17 12.57 -6.21
N PRO A 429 -2.14 12.18 -7.01
CA PRO A 429 -2.26 12.15 -8.45
C PRO A 429 -3.32 11.15 -8.90
N ARG A 430 -4.07 11.54 -9.92
CA ARG A 430 -5.05 10.69 -10.60
C ARG A 430 -4.85 10.72 -12.09
N GLY A 431 -4.94 9.55 -12.71
CA GLY A 431 -5.02 9.42 -14.16
C GLY A 431 -6.42 9.71 -14.72
N PRO A 432 -6.61 9.53 -16.03
CA PRO A 432 -7.90 9.73 -16.69
C PRO A 432 -9.02 8.87 -16.09
N GLU A 433 -10.15 9.48 -15.73
CA GLU A 433 -11.32 8.79 -15.17
C GLU A 433 -12.52 8.73 -16.14
N ALA A 434 -12.39 9.30 -17.35
CA ALA A 434 -13.50 9.38 -18.31
C ALA A 434 -14.06 7.99 -18.70
N LEU A 435 -15.33 7.98 -19.13
CA LEU A 435 -15.99 6.78 -19.63
C LEU A 435 -15.30 6.26 -20.90
N GLY A 436 -15.12 4.94 -20.99
CA GLY A 436 -14.46 4.31 -22.14
C GLY A 436 -12.93 4.31 -22.09
N GLU A 437 -12.32 4.95 -21.09
CA GLU A 437 -10.88 4.91 -20.87
C GLU A 437 -10.39 3.51 -20.51
N GLU A 438 -9.17 3.20 -20.93
CA GLU A 438 -8.46 2.05 -20.40
C GLU A 438 -8.12 2.30 -18.93
N ARG A 439 -8.26 1.28 -18.11
CA ARG A 439 -8.02 1.32 -16.67
C ARG A 439 -6.71 0.65 -16.37
N VAL A 440 -5.96 1.23 -15.43
CA VAL A 440 -4.70 0.65 -14.98
C VAL A 440 -4.96 -0.69 -14.28
N VAL A 441 -4.04 -1.63 -14.47
CA VAL A 441 -3.94 -2.84 -13.65
C VAL A 441 -2.53 -3.01 -13.10
N ARG A 442 -2.43 -3.55 -11.88
CA ARG A 442 -1.18 -3.65 -11.10
C ARG A 442 -1.02 -5.03 -10.47
N GLY A 443 0.20 -5.36 -10.02
CA GLY A 443 0.47 -6.51 -9.15
C GLY A 443 1.14 -7.72 -9.77
N GLY A 444 0.98 -7.98 -11.07
CA GLY A 444 1.30 -9.31 -11.60
C GLY A 444 0.16 -10.29 -11.37
N SER A 445 0.35 -11.55 -11.72
CA SER A 445 -0.64 -12.60 -11.45
C SER A 445 0.03 -13.95 -11.27
N TRP A 446 -0.75 -14.98 -10.96
CA TRP A 446 -0.32 -16.38 -10.97
C TRP A 446 0.26 -16.83 -12.33
N TYR A 447 -0.17 -16.16 -13.40
CA TYR A 447 0.28 -16.35 -14.77
C TYR A 447 1.33 -15.29 -15.14
N TYR A 448 2.26 -15.65 -16.04
CA TYR A 448 3.37 -14.84 -16.57
C TYR A 448 4.67 -14.76 -15.74
N PHE A 449 5.62 -14.06 -16.36
CA PHE A 449 7.01 -13.85 -15.97
C PHE A 449 7.18 -13.20 -14.61
N ALA A 450 8.24 -13.61 -13.90
CA ALA A 450 8.62 -13.09 -12.59
C ALA A 450 8.76 -11.55 -12.58
N ARG A 451 9.27 -10.97 -13.68
CA ARG A 451 9.49 -9.53 -13.84
C ARG A 451 8.22 -8.67 -13.85
N TYR A 452 7.04 -9.27 -13.97
CA TYR A 452 5.77 -8.54 -13.89
C TYR A 452 5.26 -8.40 -12.46
N ALA A 453 5.76 -9.21 -11.52
CA ALA A 453 5.48 -9.10 -10.10
C ALA A 453 6.39 -8.05 -9.43
N ARG A 454 6.28 -6.79 -9.88
CA ARG A 454 7.00 -5.63 -9.33
C ARG A 454 6.02 -4.55 -8.93
N ALA A 455 6.33 -3.82 -7.86
CA ALA A 455 5.52 -2.71 -7.40
C ALA A 455 5.33 -1.63 -8.48
N ALA A 456 6.33 -1.40 -9.33
CA ALA A 456 6.26 -0.40 -10.39
C ALA A 456 5.57 -0.89 -11.68
N PHE A 457 5.48 -2.20 -11.94
CA PHE A 457 5.02 -2.71 -13.24
C PHE A 457 3.52 -2.52 -13.47
N ARG A 458 3.19 -1.76 -14.52
CA ARG A 458 1.85 -1.24 -14.79
C ARG A 458 1.38 -1.63 -16.19
N LEU A 459 0.15 -2.13 -16.28
CA LEU A 459 -0.54 -2.37 -17.54
C LEU A 459 -1.83 -1.56 -17.57
N ARG A 460 -2.51 -1.59 -18.72
CA ARG A 460 -3.85 -1.04 -18.86
C ARG A 460 -4.68 -1.94 -19.77
N TYR A 461 -5.97 -2.00 -19.49
CA TYR A 461 -6.93 -2.74 -20.29
C TYR A 461 -8.22 -1.93 -20.41
N ARG A 462 -8.99 -2.15 -21.48
CA ARG A 462 -10.34 -1.59 -21.61
C ARG A 462 -11.22 -2.09 -20.47
N SER A 463 -12.11 -1.22 -19.97
CA SER A 463 -12.94 -1.50 -18.78
C SER A 463 -13.86 -2.72 -18.90
N GLY A 464 -14.19 -3.18 -20.11
CA GLY A 464 -15.01 -4.36 -20.38
C GLY A 464 -14.22 -5.69 -20.53
N VAL A 465 -12.90 -5.66 -20.40
CA VAL A 465 -12.07 -6.88 -20.47
C VAL A 465 -12.12 -7.64 -19.15
N ARG A 466 -12.04 -8.97 -19.21
CA ARG A 466 -11.91 -9.84 -18.05
C ARG A 466 -10.93 -10.97 -18.36
N PHE A 467 -10.22 -11.45 -17.36
CA PHE A 467 -9.31 -12.59 -17.48
C PHE A 467 -9.34 -13.43 -16.21
N ASP A 468 -8.96 -14.70 -16.34
CA ASP A 468 -8.82 -15.68 -15.25
C ASP A 468 -7.69 -15.39 -14.24
N ARG A 469 -7.15 -14.18 -14.30
CA ARG A 469 -5.99 -13.69 -13.56
C ARG A 469 -6.13 -12.19 -13.26
N LEU A 470 -7.32 -11.63 -13.40
CA LEU A 470 -7.63 -10.22 -13.21
C LEU A 470 -8.81 -10.08 -12.25
N GLY A 471 -8.52 -9.58 -11.06
CA GLY A 471 -9.45 -9.28 -9.99
C GLY A 471 -9.32 -7.82 -9.54
N PHE A 472 -9.53 -7.57 -8.25
CA PHE A 472 -9.45 -6.23 -7.67
C PHE A 472 -9.38 -6.28 -6.14
N ARG A 473 -9.05 -5.14 -5.52
CA ARG A 473 -9.25 -4.87 -4.10
C ARG A 473 -9.89 -3.50 -3.91
N CYS A 474 -10.59 -3.29 -2.79
CA CYS A 474 -11.32 -2.06 -2.52
C CYS A 474 -10.60 -1.13 -1.55
N VAL A 475 -10.81 0.17 -1.73
CA VAL A 475 -10.42 1.23 -0.81
C VAL A 475 -11.66 1.93 -0.23
N ILE A 476 -11.60 2.32 1.03
CA ILE A 476 -12.59 3.13 1.73
C ILE A 476 -11.87 4.41 2.18
N PRO A 477 -12.27 5.60 1.66
CA PRO A 477 -11.54 6.85 1.84
C PRO A 477 -11.63 7.46 3.25
#